data_AF-A0A3D1TWT2-F1
#
_entry.id   AF-A0A3D1TWT2-F1
#
_cell.length_a   1.000
_cell.length_b   1.000
_cell.length_c   1.000
_cell.angle_alpha   90.00
_cell.angle_beta   90.00
_cell.angle_gamma   90.00
#
_symmetry.space_group_name_H-M   'P 1'
#
loop_
_entity.id
_entity.type
_entity.pdbx_description
1 polymer ?
#
loop_
_entity_poly.entity_id
_entity_poly.type
_entity_poly.pdbx_seq_one_letter_code
_entity_poly.pdbx_strand_id
1 'polypeptide(L)'
;MINSIPFNRPSFEGHEHEYIAEAITAGHISGDGPFSKRCHAYLEAELGVPRALLTTSCTHALEMSALLLDIKPGDEVILPSFTFVSTVDAIREFAA
;
A
#
# COMPACT_ATOMS: atom_id res chain seq x y z
N MET A 1 -0.12 -19.18 33.65
CA MET A 1 -0.90 -19.06 32.41
C MET A 1 0.08 -19.12 31.25
N ILE A 2 -0.11 -20.04 30.31
CA ILE A 2 0.71 -20.07 29.09
C ILE A 2 0.24 -18.88 28.25
N ASN A 3 1.07 -17.84 28.14
CA ASN A 3 0.84 -16.79 27.16
C ASN A 3 0.99 -17.42 25.78
N SER A 4 -0.11 -17.48 25.02
CA SER A 4 -0.07 -17.89 23.62
C SER A 4 0.86 -16.97 22.83
N ILE A 5 1.81 -17.54 22.09
CA ILE A 5 2.69 -16.79 21.19
C ILE A 5 1.94 -16.68 19.85
N PRO A 6 1.48 -15.48 19.46
CA PRO A 6 0.72 -15.32 18.22
C PRO A 6 1.62 -15.48 17.00
N PHE A 7 1.05 -15.96 15.89
CA PHE A 7 1.74 -16.05 14.60
C PHE A 7 2.10 -14.66 14.04
N ASN A 8 1.24 -13.67 14.24
CA ASN A 8 1.47 -12.27 13.83
C ASN A 8 0.89 -11.30 14.87
N ARG A 9 1.57 -10.17 15.07
CA ARG A 9 1.10 -9.05 15.88
C ARG A 9 1.52 -7.74 15.19
N PRO A 10 0.59 -6.79 14.98
CA PRO A 10 0.94 -5.46 14.46
C PRO A 10 1.97 -4.77 15.36
N SER A 11 2.92 -4.04 14.77
CA SER A 11 3.85 -3.19 15.52
C SER A 11 3.19 -1.87 15.89
N PHE A 12 3.49 -1.40 17.10
CA PHE A 12 3.12 -0.07 17.57
C PHE A 12 4.40 0.59 18.12
N GLU A 13 4.77 1.73 17.56
CA GLU A 13 5.99 2.49 17.86
C GLU A 13 5.72 3.68 18.79
N GLY A 14 4.45 3.98 19.12
CA GLY A 14 4.04 4.82 20.25
C GLY A 14 3.35 6.13 19.88
N HIS A 15 3.54 6.65 18.67
CA HIS A 15 2.95 7.93 18.23
C HIS A 15 1.64 7.79 17.43
N GLU A 16 1.13 6.56 17.26
CA GLU A 16 -0.05 6.31 16.41
C GLU A 16 -1.27 7.08 16.88
N HIS A 17 -1.56 7.06 18.18
CA HIS A 17 -2.70 7.76 18.76
C HIS A 17 -2.58 9.27 18.61
N GLU A 18 -1.38 9.81 18.78
CA GLU A 18 -1.11 11.25 18.66
C GLU A 18 -1.32 11.73 17.22
N TYR A 19 -0.75 11.01 16.24
CA TYR A 19 -0.88 11.37 14.83
C TYR A 19 -2.30 11.18 14.30
N ILE A 20 -3.04 10.17 14.76
CA ILE A 20 -4.46 10.01 14.43
C ILE A 20 -5.26 11.18 15.00
N ALA A 21 -5.03 11.55 16.26
CA ALA A 21 -5.72 12.68 16.89
C ALA A 21 -5.39 14.01 16.20
N GLU A 22 -4.15 14.22 15.78
CA GLU A 22 -3.71 15.38 15.00
C GLU A 22 -4.47 15.48 13.67
N ALA A 23 -4.58 14.37 12.91
CA ALA A 23 -5.31 14.35 11.64
C ALA A 23 -6.80 14.69 11.81
N ILE A 24 -7.43 14.16 12.87
CA ILE A 24 -8.83 14.44 13.22
C ILE A 24 -8.99 15.91 13.60
N THR A 25 -8.10 16.43 14.47
CA THR A 25 -8.17 17.81 14.97
C THR A 25 -7.94 18.82 13.84
N ALA A 26 -7.06 18.51 12.88
CA ALA A 26 -6.82 19.31 11.70
C ALA A 26 -8.00 19.31 10.70
N GLY A 27 -8.98 18.41 10.87
CA GLY A 27 -10.17 18.32 10.00
C GLY A 27 -9.90 17.71 8.62
N HIS A 28 -8.73 17.11 8.39
CA HIS A 28 -8.36 16.49 7.11
C HIS A 28 -8.01 15.02 7.31
N ILE A 29 -9.05 14.17 7.24
CA ILE A 29 -8.94 12.71 7.41
C ILE A 29 -8.97 11.94 6.08
N SER A 30 -9.14 12.63 4.96
CA SER A 30 -9.11 12.06 3.61
C SER A 30 -7.69 11.98 3.05
N GLY A 31 -7.55 11.39 1.85
CA GLY A 31 -6.27 11.31 1.13
C GLY A 31 -5.64 12.67 0.86
N ASP A 32 -4.36 12.64 0.47
CA ASP A 32 -3.54 13.82 0.12
C ASP A 32 -3.42 14.90 1.21
N GLY A 33 -3.70 14.51 2.46
CA GLY A 33 -3.51 15.33 3.64
C GLY A 33 -2.04 15.48 4.05
N PRO A 34 -1.77 16.22 5.15
CA PRO A 34 -0.42 16.45 5.65
C PRO A 34 0.36 15.16 5.94
N PHE A 35 -0.30 14.16 6.53
CA PHE A 35 0.33 12.86 6.82
C PHE A 35 0.64 12.08 5.55
N SER A 36 -0.23 12.12 4.53
CA SER A 36 0.05 11.47 3.24
C SER A 36 1.32 12.05 2.61
N LYS A 37 1.45 13.38 2.60
CA LYS A 37 2.64 14.07 2.07
C LYS A 37 3.91 13.75 2.86
N ARG A 38 3.82 13.69 4.19
CA ARG A 38 4.94 13.28 5.06
C ARG A 38 5.38 11.86 4.74
N CYS A 39 4.44 10.93 4.58
CA CYS A 39 4.74 9.55 4.21
C CYS A 39 5.33 9.44 2.79
N HIS A 40 4.81 10.18 1.81
CA HIS A 40 5.40 10.23 0.46
C HIS A 40 6.86 10.66 0.51
N ALA A 41 7.15 11.80 1.15
CA ALA A 41 8.51 12.33 1.25
C ALA A 41 9.46 11.37 2.00
N TYR A 42 8.97 10.76 3.08
CA TYR A 42 9.74 9.75 3.83
C TYR A 42 10.08 8.54 2.96
N LEU A 43 9.10 7.97 2.26
CA LEU A 43 9.29 6.79 1.41
C LEU A 43 10.14 7.09 0.18
N GLU A 44 9.99 8.28 -0.43
CA GLU A 44 10.84 8.74 -1.53
C GLU A 44 12.32 8.79 -1.12
N ALA A 45 12.60 9.35 0.06
CA ALA A 45 13.95 9.41 0.62
C ALA A 45 14.50 8.03 1.00
N GLU A 46 13.71 7.22 1.72
CA GLU A 46 14.14 5.91 2.23
C GLU A 46 14.39 4.89 1.10
N LEU A 47 13.52 4.88 0.08
CA LEU A 47 13.62 3.93 -1.03
C LEU A 47 14.49 4.44 -2.19
N GLY A 48 14.86 5.73 -2.18
CA GLY A 48 15.62 6.35 -3.27
C GLY A 48 14.85 6.43 -4.59
N VAL A 49 13.53 6.55 -4.53
CA VAL A 49 12.64 6.62 -5.71
C VAL A 49 12.20 8.06 -5.97
N PRO A 50 11.96 8.45 -7.24
CA PRO A 50 11.54 9.81 -7.55
C PRO A 50 10.15 10.14 -7.01
N ARG A 51 9.29 9.12 -6.82
CA ARG A 51 7.91 9.26 -6.34
C ARG A 51 7.48 8.04 -5.52
N ALA A 52 6.77 8.29 -4.43
CA ALA A 52 6.01 7.28 -3.69
C ALA A 52 4.56 7.73 -3.55
N LEU A 53 3.61 6.83 -3.82
CA LEU A 53 2.17 7.11 -3.75
C LEU A 53 1.52 6.14 -2.78
N LEU A 54 0.69 6.68 -1.88
CA LEU A 54 -0.07 5.87 -0.93
C LEU A 54 -1.36 5.43 -1.58
N THR A 55 -1.62 4.13 -1.54
CA THR A 55 -2.91 3.52 -1.90
C THR A 55 -3.55 2.94 -0.64
N THR A 56 -4.81 2.53 -0.74
CA THR A 56 -5.53 1.93 0.40
C THR A 56 -5.19 0.45 0.63
N SER A 57 -4.48 -0.19 -0.31
CA SER A 57 -3.97 -1.56 -0.20
C SER A 57 -2.87 -1.83 -1.23
N CYS A 58 -2.09 -2.89 -1.02
CA CYS A 58 -1.13 -3.37 -2.01
C CYS A 58 -1.84 -3.86 -3.30
N THR A 59 -3.04 -4.44 -3.19
CA THR A 59 -3.86 -4.82 -4.36
C THR A 59 -4.17 -3.62 -5.25
N HIS A 60 -4.65 -2.51 -4.68
CA HIS A 60 -4.89 -1.30 -5.47
C HIS A 60 -3.61 -0.71 -6.06
N ALA A 61 -2.47 -0.86 -5.38
CA ALA A 61 -1.18 -0.44 -5.95
C ALA A 61 -0.82 -1.28 -7.19
N LEU A 62 -1.05 -2.59 -7.15
CA LEU A 62 -0.83 -3.49 -8.29
C LEU A 62 -1.79 -3.20 -9.44
N GLU A 63 -3.08 -3.00 -9.16
CA GLU A 63 -4.08 -2.62 -10.18
C GLU A 63 -3.75 -1.27 -10.83
N MET A 64 -3.38 -0.27 -10.02
CA MET A 64 -2.93 1.03 -10.53
C MET A 64 -1.67 0.88 -11.39
N SER A 65 -0.75 -0.02 -11.03
CA SER A 65 0.46 -0.30 -11.81
C SER A 65 0.13 -0.98 -13.14
N ALA A 66 -0.79 -1.95 -13.15
CA ALA A 66 -1.26 -2.61 -14.37
C ALA A 66 -1.94 -1.60 -15.31
N LEU A 67 -2.78 -0.71 -14.76
CA LEU A 67 -3.40 0.38 -15.51
C LEU A 67 -2.35 1.37 -16.07
N LEU A 68 -1.35 1.74 -15.27
CA LEU A 68 -0.28 2.65 -15.69
C LEU A 68 0.60 2.06 -16.81
N LEU A 69 0.85 0.76 -16.77
CA LEU A 69 1.57 0.02 -17.81
C LEU A 69 0.70 -0.24 -19.06
N ASP A 70 -0.57 0.15 -19.02
CA ASP A 70 -1.55 -0.02 -20.08
C ASP A 70 -1.72 -1.48 -20.52
N ILE A 71 -1.69 -2.42 -19.58
CA ILE A 71 -1.89 -3.85 -19.85
C ILE A 71 -3.26 -4.08 -20.53
N LYS A 72 -3.27 -4.91 -21.58
CA LYS A 72 -4.45 -5.25 -22.40
C LYS A 72 -4.68 -6.74 -22.53
N PRO A 73 -5.89 -7.15 -22.98
CA PRO A 73 -6.15 -8.52 -23.37
C PRO A 73 -5.17 -9.00 -24.44
N GLY A 74 -4.52 -10.12 -24.16
CA GLY A 74 -3.47 -10.71 -25.01
C GLY A 74 -2.04 -10.38 -24.58
N ASP A 75 -1.84 -9.44 -23.66
CA ASP A 75 -0.51 -9.19 -23.07
C ASP A 75 -0.13 -10.31 -22.08
N GLU A 76 1.17 -10.61 -22.02
CA GLU A 76 1.72 -11.63 -21.13
C GLU A 76 2.47 -10.99 -19.95
N VAL A 77 2.15 -11.44 -18.73
CA VAL A 77 2.84 -11.02 -17.50
C VAL A 77 3.36 -12.25 -16.77
N ILE A 78 4.68 -12.31 -16.57
CA ILE A 78 5.34 -13.43 -15.88
C ILE A 78 5.19 -13.25 -14.37
N LEU A 79 4.55 -14.22 -13.70
CA LEU A 79 4.30 -14.20 -12.26
C LEU A 79 4.78 -15.51 -11.61
N PRO A 80 5.26 -15.48 -10.35
CA PRO A 80 5.55 -16.70 -9.62
C PRO A 80 4.25 -17.44 -9.25
N SER A 81 4.27 -18.77 -9.36
CA SER A 81 3.14 -19.63 -8.97
C SER A 81 2.90 -19.62 -7.45
N PHE A 82 3.94 -19.37 -6.65
CA PHE A 82 3.85 -19.25 -5.19
C PHE A 82 3.90 -17.78 -4.77
N THR A 83 2.72 -17.16 -4.67
CA THR A 83 2.53 -15.76 -4.24
C THR A 83 1.14 -15.57 -3.63
N PHE A 84 0.84 -14.37 -3.13
CA PHE A 84 -0.51 -13.99 -2.71
C PHE A 84 -1.39 -13.71 -3.95
N VAL A 85 -2.67 -14.10 -3.88
CA VAL A 85 -3.60 -14.09 -5.02
C VAL A 85 -3.75 -12.72 -5.69
N SER A 86 -3.62 -11.64 -4.92
CA SER A 86 -3.69 -10.26 -5.42
C SER A 86 -2.70 -9.96 -6.53
N THR A 87 -1.58 -10.68 -6.62
CA THR A 87 -0.61 -10.55 -7.72
C THR A 87 -1.23 -10.91 -9.07
N VAL A 88 -2.07 -11.96 -9.12
CA VAL A 88 -2.71 -12.43 -10.35
C VAL A 88 -4.00 -11.66 -10.60
N ASP A 89 -4.81 -11.43 -9.57
CA ASP A 89 -6.10 -10.76 -9.72
C ASP A 89 -5.93 -9.34 -10.28
N ALA A 90 -4.92 -8.60 -9.83
CA ALA A 90 -4.64 -7.25 -10.31
C ALA A 90 -4.30 -7.19 -11.81
N ILE A 91 -3.69 -8.25 -12.36
CA ILE A 91 -3.39 -8.34 -13.80
C ILE A 91 -4.61 -8.84 -14.57
N ARG A 92 -5.30 -9.86 -14.03
CA ARG A 92 -6.46 -10.49 -14.65
C ARG A 92 -7.57 -9.48 -14.95
N GLU A 93 -7.76 -8.49 -14.10
CA GLU A 93 -8.77 -7.44 -14.29
C GLU A 93 -8.61 -6.67 -15.62
N PHE A 94 -7.37 -6.52 -16.12
CA PHE A 94 -7.06 -5.74 -17.33
C PHE A 94 -6.63 -6.60 -18.54
N ALA A 95 -6.17 -7.83 -18.29
CA ALA A 95 -5.64 -8.73 -19.31
C ALA A 95 -6.65 -9.80 -19.80
N ALA A 96 -7.88 -9.82 -19.26
CA ALA A 96 -8.91 -10.79 -19.62
C ALA A 96 -9.77 -10.38 -20.82
#